data_AF-A0A3B0VP43-F1
#
_entry.id   AF-A0A3B0VP43-F1
#
_cell.length_a   1.000
_cell.length_b   1.000
_cell.length_c   1.000
_cell.angle_alpha   90.00
_cell.angle_beta   90.00
_cell.angle_gamma   90.00
#
_symmetry.space_group_name_H-M   'P 1'
#
loop_
_entity.id
_entity.type
_entity.pdbx_description
1 polymer ?
#
loop_
_entity_poly.entity_id
_entity_poly.type
_entity_poly.pdbx_seq_one_letter_code
_entity_poly.pdbx_strand_id
1 'polypeptide(L)'
;MNILFKQQNIIVFMCFSLLILSIGLHAQTTTGTLQTYSTIKSIGVEWSISGDTNNNAQALVQYRINGTTTWLDAQPLFRVDFQSYDMLAGSIMFLNQATEYEVKLEFSDPDGGSETRIELIATKPVPAFPTTGDTYHVIPGTTGGDGSSANPFQGIVTAQNVAQPGDIFLLHAGDYGTGGQVLFTTPGELNNHIVWRSAGDGDVIFNQVRIETSYIWLHELNFIYADGNDYGLRTSNAPIGVVLTRNNFNNCHYCIYLNDGGENWYITDNIIKGDNDPNDGSNFSGEGIELARTSGHTVAYNKISWVADGISYPRSNVDIYGNDISEISDDGIEGDYGHNNIRIWGNRISNPNNNGISFQPMNGAPWYVLYNQVAAPGQDALKLRDRTDRVLLAHNTLVAWSGPVSSGSGYLRSFQSNNNLWISIQPRYIWEQGSGSGVNWKTNWDYDGYEWSNYPYAFKWQGQRLTDIPAFQAFTGQAANSIKIDYTTCFASFDVANPPPATIPFQHMTLNPSCNAVDAGIPLANINNGYTGNAPDLGAYELNGQLPQYGPRTILPDLIFASSFE
;
A
#
# COMPACT_ATOMS: atom_id res chain seq x y z
N MET A 1 77.38 -40.38 44.81
CA MET A 1 78.27 -40.49 43.63
C MET A 1 77.50 -41.29 42.58
N ASN A 2 77.09 -40.62 41.49
CA ASN A 2 76.74 -41.10 40.13
C ASN A 2 75.98 -42.42 39.90
N ILE A 3 75.07 -42.62 38.93
CA ILE A 3 74.24 -41.83 38.00
C ILE A 3 73.54 -42.86 37.06
N LEU A 4 72.29 -42.59 36.63
CA LEU A 4 71.55 -43.04 35.39
C LEU A 4 71.37 -44.55 35.04
N PHE A 5 70.31 -45.06 34.38
CA PHE A 5 68.90 -44.72 34.01
C PHE A 5 68.36 -45.86 33.10
N LYS A 6 67.03 -45.83 32.79
CA LYS A 6 66.25 -46.54 31.73
C LYS A 6 65.69 -47.93 32.10
N GLN A 7 64.45 -48.31 31.74
CA GLN A 7 63.49 -47.78 30.77
C GLN A 7 62.04 -48.22 31.14
N GLN A 8 61.07 -47.32 30.99
CA GLN A 8 59.63 -47.54 31.22
C GLN A 8 58.93 -48.06 29.95
N ASN A 9 57.97 -48.97 30.10
CA ASN A 9 56.89 -49.24 29.14
C ASN A 9 55.56 -49.06 29.89
N ILE A 10 54.82 -48.00 29.56
CA ILE A 10 53.43 -47.78 30.00
C ILE A 10 52.57 -47.73 28.74
N ILE A 11 51.61 -48.64 28.67
CA ILE A 11 50.51 -48.67 27.71
C ILE A 11 49.56 -47.53 28.05
N VAL A 12 49.35 -46.58 27.13
CA VAL A 12 48.31 -45.54 27.25
C VAL A 12 47.26 -45.81 26.17
N PHE A 13 46.04 -46.08 26.62
CA PHE A 13 44.82 -46.11 25.83
C PHE A 13 44.55 -44.73 25.23
N MET A 14 44.45 -44.63 23.91
CA MET A 14 44.06 -43.41 23.21
C MET A 14 42.64 -43.61 22.67
N CYS A 15 41.63 -43.17 23.45
CA CYS A 15 40.27 -43.01 22.96
C CYS A 15 40.23 -41.83 21.99
N PHE A 16 40.23 -42.10 20.69
CA PHE A 16 39.87 -41.11 19.67
C PHE A 16 38.35 -40.97 19.67
N SER A 17 37.84 -39.94 20.34
CA SER A 17 36.47 -39.47 20.16
C SER A 17 36.40 -38.78 18.80
N LEU A 18 36.02 -39.51 17.74
CA LEU A 18 35.60 -38.91 16.48
C LEU A 18 34.29 -38.17 16.75
N LEU A 19 34.38 -36.85 16.97
CA LEU A 19 33.24 -35.96 16.82
C LEU A 19 33.01 -35.82 15.30
N ILE A 20 32.26 -36.76 14.73
CA ILE A 20 31.72 -36.56 13.37
C ILE A 20 30.69 -35.45 13.54
N LEU A 21 31.07 -34.20 13.25
CA LEU A 21 30.08 -33.21 12.86
C LEU A 21 29.40 -33.77 11.63
N SER A 22 28.19 -34.31 11.82
CA SER A 22 27.23 -34.46 10.75
C SER A 22 26.88 -33.05 10.28
N ILE A 23 27.71 -32.48 9.42
CA ILE A 23 27.33 -31.34 8.59
C ILE A 23 26.22 -31.92 7.74
N GLY A 24 24.97 -31.62 8.07
CA GLY A 24 23.85 -31.96 7.21
C GLY A 24 24.15 -31.33 5.86
N LEU A 25 24.40 -32.14 4.84
CA LEU A 25 24.40 -31.68 3.46
C LEU A 25 22.95 -31.27 3.15
N HIS A 26 22.59 -30.02 3.43
CA HIS A 26 21.40 -29.44 2.85
C HIS A 26 21.60 -29.38 1.34
N ALA A 27 20.53 -29.61 0.58
CA ALA A 27 20.59 -29.46 -0.86
C ALA A 27 20.96 -28.01 -1.18
N GLN A 28 21.88 -27.80 -2.13
CA GLN A 28 22.24 -26.46 -2.58
C GLN A 28 20.99 -25.71 -3.04
N THR A 29 20.80 -24.49 -2.55
CA THR A 29 19.67 -23.67 -2.97
C THR A 29 19.90 -23.19 -4.39
N THR A 30 18.89 -23.37 -5.23
CA THR A 30 18.89 -22.96 -6.63
C THR A 30 17.78 -21.97 -6.89
N THR A 31 18.12 -20.92 -7.60
CA THR A 31 17.24 -19.91 -8.16
C THR A 31 16.52 -20.41 -9.40
N GLY A 32 15.29 -19.96 -9.59
CA GLY A 32 14.44 -20.29 -10.72
C GLY A 32 14.09 -19.07 -11.58
N THR A 33 12.83 -19.02 -12.00
CA THR A 33 12.25 -17.90 -12.76
C THR A 33 12.27 -16.63 -11.92
N LEU A 34 12.76 -15.55 -12.53
CA LEU A 34 12.68 -14.18 -12.04
C LEU A 34 11.52 -13.50 -12.77
N GLN A 35 10.60 -12.92 -12.01
CA GLN A 35 9.48 -12.13 -12.51
C GLN A 35 9.64 -10.70 -12.02
N THR A 36 9.41 -9.75 -12.92
CA THR A 36 9.51 -8.33 -12.63
C THR A 36 8.33 -7.58 -13.23
N TYR A 37 7.89 -6.54 -12.55
CA TYR A 37 6.82 -5.66 -13.01
C TYR A 37 7.00 -4.26 -12.45
N SER A 38 6.29 -3.29 -13.00
CA SER A 38 6.36 -1.91 -12.54
C SER A 38 5.00 -1.22 -12.49
N THR A 39 4.95 -0.20 -11.65
CA THR A 39 3.94 0.85 -11.63
C THR A 39 4.63 2.18 -11.94
N ILE A 40 3.96 3.29 -11.69
CA ILE A 40 4.52 4.63 -11.89
C ILE A 40 5.67 4.92 -10.91
N LYS A 41 5.58 4.41 -9.68
CA LYS A 41 6.51 4.75 -8.59
C LYS A 41 7.30 3.57 -8.05
N SER A 42 7.08 2.36 -8.56
CA SER A 42 7.64 1.16 -7.98
C SER A 42 8.02 0.12 -9.02
N ILE A 43 9.04 -0.67 -8.70
CA ILE A 43 9.41 -1.92 -9.37
C ILE A 43 9.18 -3.05 -8.37
N GLY A 44 8.49 -4.11 -8.77
CA GLY A 44 8.36 -5.33 -7.98
C GLY A 44 9.11 -6.49 -8.60
N VAL A 45 9.62 -7.37 -7.73
CA VAL A 45 10.47 -8.52 -8.05
C VAL A 45 9.97 -9.75 -7.30
N GLU A 46 9.91 -10.89 -8.00
CA GLU A 46 9.68 -12.22 -7.44
C GLU A 46 10.67 -13.20 -8.06
N TRP A 47 11.44 -13.88 -7.22
CA TRP A 47 12.48 -14.81 -7.65
C TRP A 47 12.27 -16.15 -6.97
N SER A 48 11.68 -17.10 -7.72
CA SER A 48 11.47 -18.46 -7.22
C SER A 48 12.79 -19.12 -6.83
N ILE A 49 12.77 -19.90 -5.75
CA ILE A 49 13.92 -20.69 -5.30
C ILE A 49 13.48 -22.11 -4.94
N SER A 50 14.45 -23.02 -4.80
CA SER A 50 14.23 -24.36 -4.26
C SER A 50 15.46 -24.83 -3.50
N GLY A 51 15.28 -25.60 -2.42
CA GLY A 51 16.38 -26.18 -1.63
C GLY A 51 16.62 -25.48 -0.29
N ASP A 52 16.08 -24.27 -0.09
CA ASP A 52 16.24 -23.48 1.14
C ASP A 52 15.26 -23.92 2.24
N THR A 53 15.50 -25.10 2.82
CA THR A 53 14.63 -25.69 3.85
C THR A 53 14.74 -25.04 5.23
N ASN A 54 15.82 -24.31 5.50
CA ASN A 54 16.03 -23.60 6.76
C ASN A 54 15.73 -22.10 6.67
N ASN A 55 15.28 -21.63 5.50
CA ASN A 55 14.75 -20.29 5.25
C ASN A 55 15.78 -19.18 5.49
N ASN A 56 17.05 -19.44 5.15
CA ASN A 56 18.15 -18.50 5.36
C ASN A 56 18.70 -17.90 4.06
N ALA A 57 18.14 -18.24 2.90
CA ALA A 57 18.51 -17.62 1.63
C ALA A 57 18.15 -16.14 1.60
N GLN A 58 18.98 -15.35 0.91
CA GLN A 58 18.84 -13.90 0.83
C GLN A 58 19.09 -13.41 -0.60
N ALA A 59 18.49 -12.26 -0.93
CA ALA A 59 18.86 -11.50 -2.11
C ALA A 59 18.99 -10.01 -1.76
N LEU A 60 20.18 -9.47 -1.96
CA LEU A 60 20.44 -8.03 -1.88
C LEU A 60 20.03 -7.36 -3.18
N VAL A 61 19.54 -6.12 -3.08
CA VAL A 61 19.03 -5.37 -4.22
C VAL A 61 19.75 -4.02 -4.30
N GLN A 62 20.29 -3.73 -5.47
CA GLN A 62 20.80 -2.41 -5.81
C GLN A 62 20.18 -1.93 -7.11
N TYR A 63 20.02 -0.62 -7.27
CA TYR A 63 19.44 -0.03 -8.47
C TYR A 63 20.13 1.27 -8.85
N ARG A 64 20.03 1.63 -10.12
CA ARG A 64 20.45 2.93 -10.64
C ARG A 64 19.68 3.28 -11.89
N ILE A 65 19.57 4.57 -12.20
CA ILE A 65 19.02 5.00 -13.48
C ILE A 65 19.96 4.49 -14.58
N ASN A 66 19.41 3.91 -15.65
CA ASN A 66 20.21 3.36 -16.74
C ASN A 66 21.16 4.44 -17.31
N GLY A 67 22.42 4.04 -17.54
CA GLY A 67 23.48 4.93 -18.01
C GLY A 67 24.16 5.77 -16.92
N THR A 68 23.69 5.74 -15.67
CA THR A 68 24.41 6.32 -14.53
C THR A 68 25.39 5.32 -13.92
N THR A 69 26.35 5.79 -13.13
CA THR A 69 27.41 4.93 -12.57
C THR A 69 27.17 4.49 -11.13
N THR A 70 26.41 5.29 -10.36
CA THR A 70 26.24 5.09 -8.91
C THR A 70 25.09 4.14 -8.63
N TRP A 71 25.39 3.02 -7.98
CA TRP A 71 24.39 2.10 -7.44
C TRP A 71 23.85 2.61 -6.11
N LEU A 72 22.54 2.52 -5.93
CA LEU A 72 21.83 2.80 -4.69
C LEU A 72 21.32 1.48 -4.11
N ASP A 73 21.36 1.34 -2.79
CA ASP A 73 20.79 0.17 -2.10
C ASP A 73 19.27 0.28 -1.99
N ALA A 74 18.59 -0.84 -2.16
CA ALA A 74 17.18 -1.01 -1.79
C ALA A 74 17.03 -2.03 -0.67
N GLN A 75 15.82 -2.16 -0.12
CA GLN A 75 15.53 -3.24 0.83
C GLN A 75 15.87 -4.60 0.19
N PRO A 76 16.51 -5.51 0.93
CA PRO A 76 16.65 -6.89 0.51
C PRO A 76 15.30 -7.51 0.18
N LEU A 77 15.27 -8.48 -0.74
CA LEU A 77 14.05 -9.25 -0.99
C LEU A 77 13.70 -10.07 0.26
N PHE A 78 12.42 -10.11 0.61
CA PHE A 78 11.93 -10.99 1.64
C PHE A 78 12.01 -12.44 1.20
N ARG A 79 12.50 -13.30 2.08
CA ARG A 79 12.32 -14.74 1.95
C ARG A 79 10.87 -15.12 2.26
N VAL A 80 10.10 -15.45 1.22
CA VAL A 80 8.68 -15.82 1.29
C VAL A 80 8.55 -17.34 1.20
N ASP A 81 8.10 -17.95 2.29
CA ASP A 81 7.68 -19.34 2.40
C ASP A 81 6.23 -19.33 2.91
N PHE A 82 5.29 -19.37 1.97
CA PHE A 82 3.88 -19.16 2.23
C PHE A 82 2.98 -19.91 1.25
N GLN A 83 2.24 -20.88 1.77
CA GLN A 83 1.33 -21.72 0.98
C GLN A 83 2.07 -22.44 -0.17
N SER A 84 1.90 -21.96 -1.41
CA SER A 84 2.57 -22.52 -2.60
C SER A 84 3.72 -21.64 -3.11
N TYR A 85 4.00 -20.53 -2.43
CA TYR A 85 5.08 -19.61 -2.75
C TYR A 85 6.33 -19.99 -1.97
N ASP A 86 7.41 -20.22 -2.71
CA ASP A 86 8.75 -20.48 -2.20
C ASP A 86 9.76 -19.65 -3.00
N MET A 87 10.05 -18.44 -2.49
CA MET A 87 10.74 -17.41 -3.27
C MET A 87 11.45 -16.35 -2.42
N LEU A 88 12.21 -15.50 -3.11
CA LEU A 88 12.67 -14.19 -2.65
C LEU A 88 11.88 -13.12 -3.39
N ALA A 89 11.16 -12.23 -2.69
CA ALA A 89 10.30 -11.23 -3.32
C ALA A 89 10.33 -9.88 -2.61
N GLY A 90 10.09 -8.81 -3.35
CA GLY A 90 10.18 -7.44 -2.83
C GLY A 90 9.87 -6.36 -3.86
N SER A 91 9.90 -5.11 -3.42
CA SER A 91 9.73 -3.92 -4.24
C SER A 91 10.81 -2.88 -3.97
N ILE A 92 11.21 -2.18 -5.04
CA ILE A 92 11.93 -0.90 -4.98
C ILE A 92 10.87 0.18 -5.17
N MET A 93 10.73 1.06 -4.20
CA MET A 93 9.68 2.06 -4.14
C MET A 93 10.22 3.47 -4.34
N PHE A 94 9.31 4.43 -4.50
CA PHE A 94 9.63 5.86 -4.54
C PHE A 94 10.56 6.26 -5.71
N LEU A 95 10.43 5.53 -6.82
CA LEU A 95 11.20 5.74 -8.04
C LEU A 95 10.64 6.90 -8.87
N ASN A 96 11.48 7.43 -9.75
CA ASN A 96 11.05 8.38 -10.77
C ASN A 96 10.15 7.65 -11.77
N GLN A 97 9.10 8.32 -12.24
CA GLN A 97 8.21 7.81 -13.29
C GLN A 97 8.91 7.81 -14.66
N ALA A 98 8.40 7.03 -15.61
CA ALA A 98 8.92 6.97 -16.99
C ALA A 98 10.45 6.83 -17.08
N THR A 99 11.07 6.10 -16.14
CA THR A 99 12.52 6.03 -15.99
C THR A 99 12.94 4.58 -16.07
N GLU A 100 13.96 4.31 -16.90
CA GLU A 100 14.58 2.99 -17.02
C GLU A 100 15.68 2.84 -15.96
N TYR A 101 15.63 1.73 -15.23
CA TYR A 101 16.57 1.39 -14.17
C TYR A 101 17.31 0.10 -14.52
N GLU A 102 18.60 0.05 -14.20
CA GLU A 102 19.30 -1.21 -14.01
C GLU A 102 19.07 -1.67 -12.56
N VAL A 103 18.55 -2.87 -12.37
CA VAL A 103 18.30 -3.48 -11.07
C VAL A 103 19.19 -4.70 -10.92
N LYS A 104 20.14 -4.63 -9.99
CA LYS A 104 21.06 -5.72 -9.66
C LYS A 104 20.52 -6.50 -8.46
N LEU A 105 20.38 -7.81 -8.65
CA LEU A 105 19.93 -8.78 -7.65
C LEU A 105 21.08 -9.73 -7.35
N GLU A 106 21.50 -9.79 -6.08
CA GLU A 106 22.59 -10.66 -5.61
C GLU A 106 22.05 -11.69 -4.63
N PHE A 107 21.75 -12.89 -5.15
CA PHE A 107 21.30 -14.04 -4.38
C PHE A 107 22.48 -14.76 -3.71
N SER A 108 22.28 -15.17 -2.47
CA SER A 108 23.19 -16.05 -1.74
C SER A 108 22.46 -16.88 -0.68
N ASP A 109 22.95 -18.10 -0.47
CA ASP A 109 22.53 -18.98 0.62
C ASP A 109 23.75 -19.49 1.40
N PRO A 110 23.80 -19.35 2.74
CA PRO A 110 24.90 -19.85 3.58
C PRO A 110 25.21 -21.34 3.44
N ASP A 111 24.21 -22.18 3.12
CA ASP A 111 24.36 -23.62 2.90
C ASP A 111 24.83 -23.96 1.48
N GLY A 112 24.88 -22.96 0.59
CA GLY A 112 25.43 -23.03 -0.75
C GLY A 112 24.43 -22.59 -1.82
N GLY A 113 24.93 -21.80 -2.76
CA GLY A 113 24.13 -21.19 -3.83
C GLY A 113 24.43 -19.69 -3.92
N SER A 114 24.69 -19.20 -5.13
CA SER A 114 24.88 -17.77 -5.38
C SER A 114 24.60 -17.45 -6.84
N GLU A 115 23.93 -16.35 -7.11
CA GLU A 115 23.68 -15.87 -8.47
C GLU A 115 23.56 -14.34 -8.44
N THR A 116 24.08 -13.68 -9.47
CA THR A 116 23.86 -12.26 -9.71
C THR A 116 23.12 -12.07 -11.02
N ARG A 117 22.02 -11.30 -10.99
CA ARG A 117 21.29 -10.86 -12.18
C ARG A 117 21.24 -9.34 -12.25
N ILE A 118 21.22 -8.80 -13.46
CA ILE A 118 20.95 -7.38 -13.71
C ILE A 118 19.83 -7.32 -14.74
N GLU A 119 18.72 -6.70 -14.36
CA GLU A 119 17.55 -6.51 -15.22
C GLU A 119 17.39 -5.03 -15.58
N LEU A 120 16.98 -4.75 -16.82
CA LEU A 120 16.53 -3.42 -17.24
C LEU A 120 15.01 -3.34 -17.07
N ILE A 121 14.55 -2.43 -16.21
CA ILE A 121 13.14 -2.31 -15.85
C ILE A 121 12.74 -0.84 -15.85
N ALA A 122 11.67 -0.50 -16.56
CA ALA A 122 11.15 0.85 -16.63
C ALA A 122 9.91 1.04 -15.75
N THR A 123 9.88 2.13 -14.98
CA THR A 123 8.65 2.61 -14.35
C THR A 123 7.70 3.19 -15.40
N LYS A 124 6.40 3.11 -15.14
CA LYS A 124 5.37 3.62 -16.07
C LYS A 124 5.33 5.16 -16.06
N PRO A 125 4.98 5.81 -17.19
CA PRO A 125 4.65 7.23 -17.17
C PRO A 125 3.34 7.48 -16.42
N VAL A 126 3.16 8.70 -15.90
CA VAL A 126 1.82 9.19 -15.56
C VAL A 126 1.05 9.39 -16.87
N PRO A 127 -0.24 8.99 -16.95
CA PRO A 127 -1.05 9.27 -18.12
C PRO A 127 -1.10 10.78 -18.41
N ALA A 128 -0.81 11.15 -19.66
CA ALA A 128 -0.88 12.52 -20.16
C ALA A 128 -1.89 12.56 -21.30
N PHE A 129 -2.60 13.69 -21.47
CA PHE A 129 -3.59 13.79 -22.53
C PHE A 129 -2.92 13.56 -23.91
N PRO A 130 -3.60 12.82 -24.81
CA PRO A 130 -3.11 12.67 -26.17
C PRO A 130 -2.94 14.03 -26.85
N THR A 131 -1.95 14.12 -27.73
CA THR A 131 -1.62 15.37 -28.45
C THR A 131 -1.87 15.29 -29.95
N THR A 132 -2.26 14.12 -30.46
CA THR A 132 -2.32 13.82 -31.90
C THR A 132 -3.73 13.55 -32.44
N GLY A 133 -4.74 13.36 -31.56
CA GLY A 133 -6.11 13.12 -31.98
C GLY A 133 -6.92 14.41 -32.16
N ASP A 134 -8.11 14.26 -32.73
CA ASP A 134 -9.02 15.38 -32.96
C ASP A 134 -9.75 15.75 -31.67
N THR A 135 -10.23 16.99 -31.59
CA THR A 135 -11.09 17.46 -30.50
C THR A 135 -12.51 17.67 -31.00
N TYR A 136 -13.47 17.01 -30.37
CA TYR A 136 -14.89 17.07 -30.71
C TYR A 136 -15.71 17.62 -29.55
N HIS A 137 -16.83 18.25 -29.89
CA HIS A 137 -17.83 18.73 -28.94
C HIS A 137 -19.01 17.76 -28.90
N VAL A 138 -19.50 17.48 -27.71
CA VAL A 138 -20.67 16.62 -27.48
C VAL A 138 -21.65 17.33 -26.55
N ILE A 139 -22.94 17.23 -26.86
CA ILE A 139 -24.06 17.66 -26.02
C ILE A 139 -24.97 16.47 -25.73
N PRO A 140 -25.85 16.53 -24.71
CA PRO A 140 -26.88 15.52 -24.53
C PRO A 140 -27.75 15.34 -25.77
N GLY A 141 -28.15 14.11 -26.04
CA GLY A 141 -28.98 13.75 -27.19
C GLY A 141 -28.75 12.31 -27.64
N THR A 142 -29.30 11.95 -28.80
CA THR A 142 -29.26 10.56 -29.28
C THR A 142 -28.69 10.41 -30.68
N THR A 143 -28.78 11.44 -31.55
CA THR A 143 -28.31 11.35 -32.93
C THR A 143 -28.11 12.74 -33.55
N GLY A 144 -27.15 12.88 -34.46
CA GLY A 144 -26.85 14.12 -35.18
C GLY A 144 -25.60 14.85 -34.68
N GLY A 145 -25.30 15.98 -35.32
CA GLY A 145 -24.05 16.70 -35.12
C GLY A 145 -22.91 16.20 -36.00
N ASP A 146 -21.91 17.07 -36.23
CA ASP A 146 -20.65 16.73 -36.88
C ASP A 146 -19.44 16.83 -35.93
N GLY A 147 -19.70 17.12 -34.65
CA GLY A 147 -18.68 17.20 -33.60
C GLY A 147 -17.94 18.54 -33.55
N SER A 148 -18.23 19.47 -34.48
CA SER A 148 -17.72 20.84 -34.37
C SER A 148 -18.41 21.60 -33.22
N SER A 149 -17.79 22.67 -32.73
CA SER A 149 -18.39 23.53 -31.70
C SER A 149 -19.73 24.17 -32.14
N ALA A 150 -19.91 24.40 -33.44
CA ALA A 150 -21.14 24.96 -34.00
C ALA A 150 -22.25 23.91 -34.17
N ASN A 151 -21.89 22.63 -34.28
CA ASN A 151 -22.81 21.52 -34.46
C ASN A 151 -22.32 20.27 -33.70
N PRO A 152 -22.31 20.31 -32.35
CA PRO A 152 -21.76 19.22 -31.52
C PRO A 152 -22.47 17.89 -31.78
N PHE A 153 -21.76 16.78 -31.57
CA PHE A 153 -22.39 15.46 -31.56
C PHE A 153 -23.47 15.40 -30.49
N GLN A 154 -24.62 14.83 -30.84
CA GLN A 154 -25.72 14.62 -29.91
C GLN A 154 -25.64 13.21 -29.32
N GLY A 155 -25.12 13.13 -28.10
CA GLY A 155 -24.98 11.89 -27.33
C GLY A 155 -23.66 11.14 -27.54
N ILE A 156 -23.29 10.38 -26.50
CA ILE A 156 -22.02 9.62 -26.44
C ILE A 156 -21.99 8.49 -27.48
N VAL A 157 -23.12 7.86 -27.78
CA VAL A 157 -23.19 6.82 -28.82
C VAL A 157 -22.83 7.38 -30.20
N THR A 158 -23.34 8.57 -30.54
CA THR A 158 -23.01 9.24 -31.81
C THR A 158 -21.53 9.57 -31.89
N ALA A 159 -20.97 10.12 -30.81
CA ALA A 159 -19.55 10.46 -30.72
C ALA A 159 -18.65 9.22 -30.84
N GLN A 160 -19.00 8.11 -30.19
CA GLN A 160 -18.24 6.85 -30.25
C GLN A 160 -18.17 6.25 -31.65
N ASN A 161 -19.19 6.44 -32.50
CA ASN A 161 -19.19 5.89 -33.86
C ASN A 161 -18.08 6.45 -34.77
N VAL A 162 -17.48 7.59 -34.41
CA VAL A 162 -16.37 8.20 -35.15
C VAL A 162 -15.04 8.17 -34.40
N ALA A 163 -15.08 7.90 -33.09
CA ALA A 163 -13.93 8.03 -32.20
C ALA A 163 -12.74 7.16 -32.65
N GLN A 164 -11.56 7.75 -32.64
CA GLN A 164 -10.28 7.11 -32.88
C GLN A 164 -9.38 7.24 -31.63
N PRO A 165 -8.42 6.32 -31.43
CA PRO A 165 -7.41 6.46 -30.39
C PRO A 165 -6.74 7.83 -30.41
N GLY A 166 -6.70 8.49 -29.25
CA GLY A 166 -6.13 9.83 -29.08
C GLY A 166 -7.13 10.98 -29.18
N ASP A 167 -8.38 10.73 -29.62
CA ASP A 167 -9.39 11.78 -29.70
C ASP A 167 -9.82 12.29 -28.31
N ILE A 168 -10.17 13.57 -28.25
CA ILE A 168 -10.69 14.26 -27.07
C ILE A 168 -12.13 14.71 -27.33
N PHE A 169 -13.06 14.21 -26.53
CA PHE A 169 -14.47 14.61 -26.53
C PHE A 169 -14.74 15.57 -25.36
N LEU A 170 -15.00 16.83 -25.70
CA LEU A 170 -15.47 17.87 -24.78
C LEU A 170 -16.98 17.73 -24.58
N LEU A 171 -17.36 17.21 -23.41
CA LEU A 171 -18.73 17.05 -22.97
C LEU A 171 -19.23 18.38 -22.41
N HIS A 172 -20.18 19.01 -23.09
CA HIS A 172 -20.85 20.21 -22.61
C HIS A 172 -21.84 19.89 -21.50
N ALA A 173 -22.13 20.89 -20.67
CA ALA A 173 -23.07 20.80 -19.56
C ALA A 173 -24.41 20.13 -19.94
N GLY A 174 -24.86 19.21 -19.10
CA GLY A 174 -26.14 18.54 -19.24
C GLY A 174 -26.15 17.10 -18.76
N ASP A 175 -27.34 16.49 -18.83
CA ASP A 175 -27.58 15.13 -18.39
C ASP A 175 -27.42 14.14 -19.56
N TYR A 176 -26.37 13.31 -19.48
CA TYR A 176 -26.09 12.24 -20.46
C TYR A 176 -26.68 10.89 -20.04
N GLY A 177 -27.22 10.80 -18.82
CA GLY A 177 -27.79 9.59 -18.23
C GLY A 177 -29.32 9.50 -18.26
N THR A 178 -30.04 10.55 -18.65
CA THR A 178 -31.49 10.47 -18.86
C THR A 178 -31.79 9.46 -19.99
N GLY A 179 -32.38 8.32 -19.63
CA GLY A 179 -32.75 7.25 -20.57
C GLY A 179 -32.01 5.92 -20.40
N GLY A 180 -31.01 5.84 -19.49
CA GLY A 180 -30.38 4.57 -19.13
C GLY A 180 -28.89 4.68 -18.80
N GLN A 181 -28.25 3.52 -18.70
CA GLN A 181 -26.80 3.39 -18.50
C GLN A 181 -26.02 3.91 -19.71
N VAL A 182 -24.95 4.67 -19.46
CA VAL A 182 -23.98 5.09 -20.48
C VAL A 182 -22.93 4.00 -20.64
N LEU A 183 -22.72 3.57 -21.89
CA LEU A 183 -21.76 2.53 -22.25
C LEU A 183 -20.57 3.15 -22.99
N PHE A 184 -19.36 2.86 -22.52
CA PHE A 184 -18.13 3.11 -23.27
C PHE A 184 -17.64 1.81 -23.89
N THR A 185 -17.73 1.73 -25.22
CA THR A 185 -17.51 0.50 -26.00
C THR A 185 -16.36 0.64 -27.00
N THR A 186 -15.96 1.86 -27.34
CA THR A 186 -14.88 2.11 -28.31
C THR A 186 -13.52 2.29 -27.61
N PRO A 187 -12.51 1.45 -27.90
CA PRO A 187 -11.21 1.51 -27.22
C PRO A 187 -10.33 2.62 -27.76
N GLY A 188 -9.50 3.20 -26.89
CA GLY A 188 -8.28 3.87 -27.29
C GLY A 188 -7.10 2.89 -27.44
N GLU A 189 -5.88 3.42 -27.39
CA GLU A 189 -4.65 2.63 -27.38
C GLU A 189 -3.73 3.09 -26.24
N LEU A 190 -2.71 2.27 -25.93
CA LEU A 190 -1.68 2.65 -24.97
C LEU A 190 -1.03 3.99 -25.40
N ASN A 191 -1.04 4.97 -24.49
CA ASN A 191 -0.60 6.37 -24.69
C ASN A 191 -1.47 7.22 -25.64
N ASN A 192 -2.52 6.65 -26.23
CA ASN A 192 -3.50 7.34 -27.07
C ASN A 192 -4.91 6.98 -26.62
N HIS A 193 -5.22 7.33 -25.36
CA HIS A 193 -6.55 7.12 -24.80
C HIS A 193 -7.61 7.89 -25.59
N ILE A 194 -8.84 7.39 -25.63
CA ILE A 194 -9.99 8.23 -25.97
C ILE A 194 -10.39 8.99 -24.70
N VAL A 195 -10.34 10.31 -24.76
CA VAL A 195 -10.60 11.17 -23.60
C VAL A 195 -12.03 11.70 -23.65
N TRP A 196 -12.76 11.53 -22.57
CA TRP A 196 -14.06 12.13 -22.33
C TRP A 196 -13.94 13.08 -21.14
N ARG A 197 -14.07 14.38 -21.40
CA ARG A 197 -13.86 15.40 -20.37
C ARG A 197 -14.90 16.50 -20.41
N SER A 198 -15.13 17.16 -19.29
CA SER A 198 -15.97 18.36 -19.26
C SER A 198 -15.41 19.46 -20.18
N ALA A 199 -16.30 20.14 -20.89
CA ALA A 199 -16.01 21.35 -21.66
C ALA A 199 -15.80 22.59 -20.76
N GLY A 200 -16.08 22.49 -19.46
CA GLY A 200 -15.89 23.56 -18.48
C GLY A 200 -17.01 24.60 -18.45
N ASP A 201 -18.16 24.32 -19.05
CA ASP A 201 -19.30 25.24 -19.13
C ASP A 201 -20.49 24.85 -18.23
N GLY A 202 -20.31 23.86 -17.36
CA GLY A 202 -21.26 23.40 -16.36
C GLY A 202 -21.10 21.92 -16.03
N ASP A 203 -22.04 21.36 -15.28
CA ASP A 203 -21.98 19.97 -14.84
C ASP A 203 -22.33 19.00 -15.99
N VAL A 204 -21.45 18.03 -16.22
CA VAL A 204 -21.70 16.85 -17.05
C VAL A 204 -22.16 15.72 -16.13
N ILE A 205 -23.42 15.31 -16.26
CA ILE A 205 -24.06 14.40 -15.29
C ILE A 205 -24.22 13.01 -15.90
N PHE A 206 -23.69 12.02 -15.18
CA PHE A 206 -23.90 10.58 -15.43
C PHE A 206 -24.73 9.94 -14.32
N ASN A 207 -25.68 9.09 -14.72
CA ASN A 207 -26.50 8.30 -13.80
C ASN A 207 -25.94 6.89 -13.55
N GLN A 208 -25.42 6.20 -14.55
CA GLN A 208 -24.73 4.91 -14.40
C GLN A 208 -23.78 4.74 -15.58
N VAL A 209 -22.56 4.28 -15.32
CA VAL A 209 -21.56 4.04 -16.37
C VAL A 209 -21.10 2.59 -16.38
N ARG A 210 -20.95 2.04 -17.58
CA ARG A 210 -20.27 0.77 -17.81
C ARG A 210 -19.14 0.96 -18.80
N ILE A 211 -17.94 0.55 -18.39
CA ILE A 211 -16.74 0.56 -19.23
C ILE A 211 -16.56 -0.85 -19.78
N GLU A 212 -16.77 -1.02 -21.08
CA GLU A 212 -16.67 -2.30 -21.79
C GLU A 212 -15.37 -2.45 -22.59
N THR A 213 -14.48 -1.47 -22.49
CA THR A 213 -13.36 -1.26 -23.41
C THR A 213 -12.14 -0.64 -22.74
N SER A 214 -10.98 -0.78 -23.37
CA SER A 214 -9.68 -0.39 -22.81
C SER A 214 -9.25 1.01 -23.23
N TYR A 215 -8.30 1.59 -22.48
CA TYR A 215 -7.65 2.87 -22.80
C TYR A 215 -8.63 4.02 -23.04
N ILE A 216 -9.61 4.16 -22.16
CA ILE A 216 -10.45 5.35 -22.08
C ILE A 216 -10.05 6.21 -20.89
N TRP A 217 -10.30 7.51 -20.99
CA TRP A 217 -10.03 8.46 -19.92
C TRP A 217 -11.29 9.26 -19.60
N LEU A 218 -11.81 9.13 -18.38
CA LEU A 218 -12.89 9.96 -17.86
C LEU A 218 -12.32 11.05 -16.93
N HIS A 219 -12.54 12.32 -17.28
CA HIS A 219 -11.91 13.46 -16.61
C HIS A 219 -12.89 14.58 -16.28
N GLU A 220 -12.91 15.04 -15.03
CA GLU A 220 -13.74 16.18 -14.59
C GLU A 220 -15.24 15.98 -14.84
N LEU A 221 -15.74 14.77 -14.57
CA LEU A 221 -17.15 14.41 -14.77
C LEU A 221 -17.87 14.27 -13.43
N ASN A 222 -19.17 14.58 -13.40
CA ASN A 222 -20.02 14.39 -12.23
C ASN A 222 -20.90 13.15 -12.41
N PHE A 223 -20.87 12.29 -11.41
CA PHE A 223 -21.73 11.13 -11.34
C PHE A 223 -22.63 11.28 -10.14
N ILE A 224 -23.91 11.57 -10.39
CA ILE A 224 -24.90 11.91 -9.37
C ILE A 224 -26.02 10.87 -9.48
N TYR A 225 -26.21 10.12 -8.41
CA TYR A 225 -27.11 8.96 -8.41
C TYR A 225 -28.41 9.28 -7.69
N ALA A 226 -29.53 8.87 -8.26
CA ALA A 226 -30.80 8.79 -7.53
C ALA A 226 -30.75 7.62 -6.53
N ASP A 227 -31.45 7.77 -5.40
CA ASP A 227 -31.50 6.79 -4.32
C ASP A 227 -31.87 5.38 -4.83
N GLY A 228 -31.16 4.36 -4.34
CA GLY A 228 -31.42 2.95 -4.64
C GLY A 228 -30.66 2.37 -5.85
N ASN A 229 -29.74 3.12 -6.45
CA ASN A 229 -28.81 2.58 -7.45
C ASN A 229 -27.61 1.90 -6.78
N ASP A 230 -27.38 0.65 -7.17
CA ASP A 230 -26.34 -0.20 -6.58
C ASP A 230 -24.90 0.22 -6.95
N TYR A 231 -24.70 0.92 -8.07
CA TYR A 231 -23.34 1.28 -8.48
C TYR A 231 -23.27 2.54 -9.32
N GLY A 232 -22.07 3.11 -9.32
CA GLY A 232 -21.73 4.25 -10.12
C GLY A 232 -21.08 3.93 -11.46
N LEU A 233 -19.89 3.36 -11.36
CA LEU A 233 -19.13 2.86 -12.49
C LEU A 233 -18.87 1.37 -12.31
N ARG A 234 -19.20 0.59 -13.33
CA ARG A 234 -18.87 -0.83 -13.44
C ARG A 234 -18.10 -1.16 -14.71
N THR A 235 -17.56 -2.37 -14.74
CA THR A 235 -16.75 -2.87 -15.86
C THR A 235 -17.45 -4.00 -16.59
N SER A 236 -17.01 -4.26 -17.81
CA SER A 236 -17.24 -5.48 -18.56
C SER A 236 -16.04 -5.78 -19.43
N ASN A 237 -15.79 -7.07 -19.68
CA ASN A 237 -14.66 -7.54 -20.50
C ASN A 237 -13.26 -7.18 -19.96
N ALA A 238 -13.11 -7.02 -18.63
CA ALA A 238 -11.83 -6.77 -17.96
C ALA A 238 -10.95 -5.69 -18.65
N PRO A 239 -11.44 -4.44 -18.78
CA PRO A 239 -10.76 -3.41 -19.55
C PRO A 239 -9.42 -3.01 -18.91
N ILE A 240 -8.42 -2.72 -19.74
CA ILE A 240 -7.08 -2.37 -19.27
C ILE A 240 -6.76 -0.90 -19.51
N GLY A 241 -5.89 -0.33 -18.68
CA GLY A 241 -5.34 1.00 -18.90
C GLY A 241 -6.35 2.13 -18.84
N VAL A 242 -7.48 1.95 -18.16
CA VAL A 242 -8.48 3.00 -17.96
C VAL A 242 -7.96 4.07 -17.00
N VAL A 243 -8.27 5.32 -17.31
CA VAL A 243 -7.86 6.48 -16.52
C VAL A 243 -9.09 7.20 -15.97
N LEU A 244 -9.15 7.36 -14.65
CA LEU A 244 -10.17 8.14 -13.94
C LEU A 244 -9.50 9.24 -13.14
N THR A 245 -9.71 10.49 -13.54
CA THR A 245 -9.10 11.64 -12.88
C THR A 245 -10.11 12.73 -12.58
N ARG A 246 -10.10 13.30 -11.37
CA ARG A 246 -10.92 14.48 -11.03
C ARG A 246 -12.42 14.32 -11.23
N ASN A 247 -12.92 13.09 -11.16
CA ASN A 247 -14.34 12.85 -11.21
C ASN A 247 -14.95 13.02 -9.81
N ASN A 248 -16.23 13.35 -9.78
CA ASN A 248 -17.01 13.48 -8.56
C ASN A 248 -18.12 12.43 -8.55
N PHE A 249 -18.06 11.50 -7.60
CA PHE A 249 -19.07 10.47 -7.38
C PHE A 249 -19.88 10.83 -6.14
N ASN A 250 -21.20 10.90 -6.26
CA ASN A 250 -22.07 11.30 -5.18
C ASN A 250 -23.34 10.43 -5.11
N ASN A 251 -23.61 9.85 -3.95
CA ASN A 251 -24.77 9.01 -3.63
C ASN A 251 -24.74 7.61 -4.29
N CYS A 252 -23.54 7.06 -4.52
CA CYS A 252 -23.36 5.70 -5.01
C CYS A 252 -23.24 4.72 -3.85
N HIS A 253 -23.83 3.52 -4.00
CA HIS A 253 -23.53 2.41 -3.11
C HIS A 253 -22.14 1.83 -3.43
N TYR A 254 -21.93 1.27 -4.63
CA TYR A 254 -20.60 0.91 -5.14
C TYR A 254 -20.09 1.95 -6.14
N CYS A 255 -19.17 2.83 -5.76
CA CYS A 255 -18.83 4.00 -6.58
C CYS A 255 -17.97 3.67 -7.80
N ILE A 256 -16.82 3.03 -7.61
CA ILE A 256 -15.96 2.50 -8.68
C ILE A 256 -15.78 1.01 -8.44
N TYR A 257 -16.46 0.17 -9.24
CA TYR A 257 -16.50 -1.27 -9.02
C TYR A 257 -16.02 -2.06 -10.24
N LEU A 258 -14.84 -2.66 -10.14
CA LEU A 258 -14.21 -3.45 -11.20
C LEU A 258 -14.79 -4.88 -11.28
N ASN A 259 -16.10 -5.05 -11.13
CA ASN A 259 -16.80 -6.33 -10.97
C ASN A 259 -16.46 -7.42 -12.00
N ASP A 260 -16.16 -7.05 -13.25
CA ASP A 260 -15.78 -7.98 -14.32
C ASP A 260 -14.26 -7.90 -14.64
N GLY A 261 -13.48 -7.39 -13.69
CA GLY A 261 -12.05 -7.22 -13.72
C GLY A 261 -11.57 -5.94 -14.41
N GLY A 262 -10.29 -5.96 -14.79
CA GLY A 262 -9.59 -4.85 -15.42
C GLY A 262 -8.19 -4.70 -14.83
N GLU A 263 -7.21 -4.21 -15.59
CA GLU A 263 -5.83 -4.14 -15.10
C GLU A 263 -5.17 -2.82 -15.47
N ASN A 264 -4.17 -2.42 -14.68
CA ASN A 264 -3.37 -1.23 -14.97
C ASN A 264 -4.18 0.08 -15.01
N TRP A 265 -5.20 0.20 -14.16
CA TRP A 265 -5.97 1.45 -14.07
C TRP A 265 -5.21 2.52 -13.31
N TYR A 266 -5.42 3.78 -13.71
CA TYR A 266 -4.95 4.97 -13.01
C TYR A 266 -6.17 5.73 -12.47
N ILE A 267 -6.40 5.61 -11.16
CA ILE A 267 -7.58 6.16 -10.47
C ILE A 267 -7.08 7.21 -9.47
N THR A 268 -7.12 8.47 -9.89
CA THR A 268 -6.50 9.55 -9.11
C THR A 268 -7.35 10.80 -8.97
N ASP A 269 -7.16 11.53 -7.87
CA ASP A 269 -7.75 12.86 -7.68
C ASP A 269 -9.30 12.88 -7.77
N ASN A 270 -9.98 11.76 -7.55
CA ASN A 270 -11.43 11.71 -7.55
C ASN A 270 -11.99 12.08 -6.16
N ILE A 271 -13.19 12.66 -6.15
CA ILE A 271 -13.97 12.87 -4.94
C ILE A 271 -15.08 11.83 -4.95
N ILE A 272 -15.16 11.02 -3.89
CA ILE A 272 -16.12 9.94 -3.74
C ILE A 272 -16.87 10.16 -2.43
N LYS A 273 -18.18 10.34 -2.55
CA LYS A 273 -19.11 10.36 -1.44
C LYS A 273 -20.22 9.33 -1.70
N GLY A 274 -20.17 8.22 -1.00
CA GLY A 274 -21.19 7.18 -1.11
C GLY A 274 -22.48 7.51 -0.36
N ASP A 275 -23.32 6.49 -0.19
CA ASP A 275 -24.61 6.55 0.51
C ASP A 275 -24.58 5.95 1.93
N ASN A 276 -23.41 5.52 2.42
CA ASN A 276 -23.23 4.92 3.74
C ASN A 276 -22.81 5.95 4.78
N ASP A 277 -23.76 6.69 5.36
CA ASP A 277 -23.46 7.56 6.51
C ASP A 277 -23.00 6.70 7.71
N PRO A 278 -21.77 6.86 8.22
CA PRO A 278 -21.27 6.08 9.36
C PRO A 278 -22.05 6.34 10.66
N ASN A 279 -22.84 7.42 10.74
CA ASN A 279 -23.70 7.69 11.90
C ASN A 279 -24.94 6.79 11.97
N ASP A 280 -25.30 6.14 10.85
CA ASP A 280 -26.43 5.19 10.79
C ASP A 280 -26.04 3.77 11.25
N GLY A 281 -24.78 3.59 11.68
CA GLY A 281 -24.22 2.34 12.15
C GLY A 281 -23.27 1.71 11.14
N SER A 282 -22.87 0.47 11.39
CA SER A 282 -22.04 -0.27 10.44
C SER A 282 -22.87 -0.83 9.30
N ASN A 283 -22.56 -0.39 8.07
CA ASN A 283 -22.86 -1.10 6.85
C ASN A 283 -21.55 -1.64 6.26
N PHE A 284 -21.53 -2.91 5.89
CA PHE A 284 -20.35 -3.63 5.39
C PHE A 284 -20.39 -3.84 3.86
N SER A 285 -21.22 -3.06 3.17
CA SER A 285 -21.41 -3.10 1.71
C SER A 285 -21.50 -1.66 1.21
N GLY A 286 -20.94 -1.39 0.03
CA GLY A 286 -20.99 -0.11 -0.65
C GLY A 286 -19.63 0.58 -0.67
N GLU A 287 -18.76 0.14 -1.57
CA GLU A 287 -17.33 0.41 -1.62
C GLU A 287 -17.03 1.69 -2.40
N GLY A 288 -16.02 2.45 -1.94
CA GLY A 288 -15.51 3.60 -2.68
C GLY A 288 -14.83 3.17 -3.98
N ILE A 289 -13.77 2.36 -3.84
CA ILE A 289 -13.02 1.80 -4.97
C ILE A 289 -12.78 0.32 -4.73
N GLU A 290 -13.53 -0.54 -5.40
CA GLU A 290 -13.37 -1.99 -5.31
C GLU A 290 -12.60 -2.52 -6.54
N LEU A 291 -11.38 -2.99 -6.31
CA LEU A 291 -10.48 -3.45 -7.36
C LEU A 291 -10.72 -4.91 -7.77
N ALA A 292 -11.71 -5.60 -7.20
CA ALA A 292 -12.14 -6.94 -7.61
C ALA A 292 -11.00 -7.98 -7.78
N ARG A 293 -9.93 -7.87 -6.98
CA ARG A 293 -8.73 -8.72 -7.03
C ARG A 293 -8.03 -8.64 -8.39
N THR A 294 -7.81 -7.43 -8.91
CA THR A 294 -7.01 -7.20 -10.11
C THR A 294 -5.72 -6.40 -9.84
N SER A 295 -4.87 -6.28 -10.87
CA SER A 295 -3.43 -6.00 -10.72
C SER A 295 -2.96 -4.76 -11.48
N GLY A 296 -1.80 -4.23 -11.06
CA GLY A 296 -1.09 -3.18 -11.79
C GLY A 296 -1.64 -1.77 -11.61
N HIS A 297 -2.61 -1.57 -10.71
CA HIS A 297 -3.29 -0.29 -10.51
C HIS A 297 -2.44 0.74 -9.78
N THR A 298 -2.75 2.01 -10.04
CA THR A 298 -2.36 3.14 -9.20
C THR A 298 -3.63 3.82 -8.71
N VAL A 299 -3.84 3.83 -7.39
CA VAL A 299 -4.99 4.43 -6.73
C VAL A 299 -4.47 5.50 -5.78
N ALA A 300 -4.58 6.77 -6.19
CA ALA A 300 -3.89 7.84 -5.47
C ALA A 300 -4.66 9.14 -5.35
N TYR A 301 -4.41 9.89 -4.27
CA TYR A 301 -4.97 11.25 -4.12
C TYR A 301 -6.50 11.31 -4.24
N ASN A 302 -7.23 10.22 -3.96
CA ASN A 302 -8.68 10.26 -3.93
C ASN A 302 -9.14 10.75 -2.54
N LYS A 303 -10.27 11.47 -2.51
CA LYS A 303 -10.97 11.82 -1.27
C LYS A 303 -12.22 10.97 -1.17
N ILE A 304 -12.32 10.13 -0.15
CA ILE A 304 -13.34 9.09 -0.04
C ILE A 304 -14.06 9.21 1.30
N SER A 305 -15.39 9.22 1.27
CA SER A 305 -16.23 9.29 2.46
C SER A 305 -17.58 8.62 2.25
N TRP A 306 -18.23 8.22 3.34
CA TRP A 306 -19.59 7.68 3.38
C TRP A 306 -19.77 6.44 2.50
N VAL A 307 -18.79 5.54 2.59
CA VAL A 307 -18.76 4.22 1.96
C VAL A 307 -18.55 3.17 3.07
N ALA A 308 -18.73 1.89 2.78
CA ALA A 308 -18.34 0.82 3.69
C ALA A 308 -16.82 0.79 3.79
N ASP A 309 -16.17 0.29 2.75
CA ASP A 309 -14.73 0.30 2.63
C ASP A 309 -14.26 1.39 1.67
N GLY A 310 -13.16 2.07 2.04
CA GLY A 310 -12.61 3.13 1.21
C GLY A 310 -12.04 2.61 -0.11
N ILE A 311 -11.10 1.65 -0.02
CA ILE A 311 -10.44 1.01 -1.16
C ILE A 311 -10.25 -0.46 -0.84
N SER A 312 -10.74 -1.36 -1.71
CA SER A 312 -10.78 -2.81 -1.41
C SER A 312 -10.19 -3.68 -2.51
N TYR A 313 -9.71 -4.85 -2.08
CA TYR A 313 -9.41 -6.03 -2.89
C TYR A 313 -8.39 -5.83 -4.02
N PRO A 314 -7.19 -5.27 -3.76
CA PRO A 314 -6.10 -5.35 -4.73
C PRO A 314 -5.63 -6.80 -4.90
N ARG A 315 -4.99 -7.14 -6.03
CA ARG A 315 -4.33 -8.46 -6.22
C ARG A 315 -2.82 -8.39 -6.22
N SER A 316 -2.18 -7.88 -7.25
CA SER A 316 -0.71 -7.88 -7.35
C SER A 316 -0.20 -6.59 -7.96
N ASN A 317 0.97 -6.13 -7.53
CA ASN A 317 1.65 -4.95 -8.07
C ASN A 317 0.73 -3.70 -8.08
N VAL A 318 0.11 -3.39 -6.94
CA VAL A 318 -0.81 -2.26 -6.80
C VAL A 318 -0.23 -1.22 -5.85
N ASP A 319 -0.31 0.04 -6.28
CA ASP A 319 0.08 1.21 -5.51
C ASP A 319 -1.16 1.95 -4.98
N ILE A 320 -1.25 2.13 -3.67
CA ILE A 320 -2.34 2.85 -2.99
C ILE A 320 -1.74 3.95 -2.11
N TYR A 321 -1.84 5.22 -2.52
CA TYR A 321 -1.14 6.30 -1.81
C TYR A 321 -1.75 7.69 -1.89
N GLY A 322 -1.48 8.53 -0.89
CA GLY A 322 -1.95 9.92 -0.88
C GLY A 322 -3.46 10.05 -0.78
N ASN A 323 -4.21 8.97 -0.52
CA ASN A 323 -5.66 9.04 -0.39
C ASN A 323 -6.05 9.66 0.97
N ASP A 324 -7.16 10.39 0.98
CA ASP A 324 -7.79 10.98 2.17
C ASP A 324 -9.13 10.26 2.38
N ILE A 325 -9.15 9.30 3.31
CA ILE A 325 -10.30 8.44 3.57
C ILE A 325 -10.86 8.80 4.93
N SER A 326 -12.12 9.19 4.99
CA SER A 326 -12.72 9.63 6.24
C SER A 326 -14.19 9.31 6.35
N GLU A 327 -14.68 9.07 7.56
CA GLU A 327 -16.11 8.90 7.84
C GLU A 327 -16.72 7.77 7.00
N ILE A 328 -16.27 6.54 7.23
CA ILE A 328 -16.72 5.35 6.52
C ILE A 328 -17.23 4.30 7.52
N SER A 329 -18.09 3.39 7.06
CA SER A 329 -18.82 2.48 7.94
C SER A 329 -18.13 1.14 8.23
N ASP A 330 -17.08 0.78 7.49
CA ASP A 330 -16.24 -0.40 7.73
C ASP A 330 -14.72 -0.04 7.73
N ASP A 331 -13.91 -0.51 6.77
CA ASP A 331 -12.45 -0.41 6.79
C ASP A 331 -11.88 0.66 5.84
N GLY A 332 -10.84 1.38 6.29
CA GLY A 332 -10.20 2.43 5.50
C GLY A 332 -9.65 1.92 4.17
N ILE A 333 -8.74 0.96 4.27
CA ILE A 333 -8.21 0.22 3.12
C ILE A 333 -8.32 -1.27 3.43
N GLU A 334 -9.10 -1.97 2.62
CA GLU A 334 -9.29 -3.40 2.72
C GLU A 334 -8.33 -4.14 1.76
N GLY A 335 -7.13 -4.49 2.26
CA GLY A 335 -6.11 -5.16 1.46
C GLY A 335 -6.46 -6.61 1.08
N ASP A 336 -7.58 -7.11 1.57
CA ASP A 336 -7.96 -8.51 1.62
C ASP A 336 -7.87 -9.22 0.27
N TYR A 337 -7.51 -10.50 0.34
CA TYR A 337 -7.21 -11.39 -0.77
C TYR A 337 -6.01 -10.98 -1.64
N GLY A 338 -5.31 -9.88 -1.31
CA GLY A 338 -4.13 -9.43 -2.03
C GLY A 338 -2.99 -10.44 -1.98
N HIS A 339 -2.22 -10.46 -3.06
CA HIS A 339 -1.08 -11.33 -3.28
C HIS A 339 0.22 -10.53 -3.07
N ASN A 340 0.98 -10.30 -4.12
CA ASN A 340 2.38 -9.88 -4.06
C ASN A 340 2.53 -8.40 -4.43
N ASN A 341 3.46 -7.72 -3.75
CA ASN A 341 3.82 -6.33 -4.01
C ASN A 341 2.61 -5.38 -4.00
N ILE A 342 1.76 -5.54 -2.97
CA ILE A 342 0.77 -4.52 -2.58
C ILE A 342 1.50 -3.47 -1.76
N ARG A 343 1.39 -2.21 -2.19
CA ARG A 343 2.14 -1.09 -1.61
C ARG A 343 1.15 0.00 -1.21
N ILE A 344 0.93 0.13 0.08
CA ILE A 344 0.01 1.07 0.71
C ILE A 344 0.84 2.10 1.45
N TRP A 345 0.96 3.31 0.93
CA TRP A 345 1.78 4.32 1.60
C TRP A 345 1.21 5.72 1.63
N GLY A 346 1.54 6.49 2.66
CA GLY A 346 1.22 7.91 2.70
C GLY A 346 -0.27 8.16 2.51
N ASN A 347 -1.15 7.34 3.11
CA ASN A 347 -2.60 7.59 3.15
C ASN A 347 -2.98 8.20 4.49
N ARG A 348 -4.02 9.03 4.51
CA ARG A 348 -4.67 9.51 5.73
C ARG A 348 -6.03 8.84 5.87
N ILE A 349 -6.21 8.12 6.98
CA ILE A 349 -7.44 7.38 7.29
C ILE A 349 -7.94 7.85 8.64
N SER A 350 -9.12 8.46 8.69
CA SER A 350 -9.71 9.04 9.90
C SER A 350 -11.15 8.59 10.08
N ASN A 351 -11.53 8.14 11.27
CA ASN A 351 -12.91 7.71 11.55
C ASN A 351 -13.48 6.59 10.64
N PRO A 352 -12.74 5.50 10.36
CA PRO A 352 -13.40 4.25 10.01
C PRO A 352 -14.18 3.75 11.23
N ASN A 353 -15.43 3.36 11.04
CA ASN A 353 -16.25 2.80 12.11
C ASN A 353 -15.77 1.40 12.55
N ASN A 354 -15.01 0.69 11.71
CA ASN A 354 -14.32 -0.53 12.10
C ASN A 354 -12.81 -0.34 12.14
N ASN A 355 -12.08 -0.56 11.04
CA ASN A 355 -10.62 -0.62 11.08
C ASN A 355 -9.92 0.33 10.10
N GLY A 356 -8.65 0.63 10.37
CA GLY A 356 -7.82 1.42 9.48
C GLY A 356 -7.45 0.67 8.21
N ILE A 357 -6.58 -0.34 8.34
CA ILE A 357 -6.07 -1.15 7.22
C ILE A 357 -6.26 -2.64 7.55
N SER A 358 -6.80 -3.42 6.61
CA SER A 358 -7.11 -4.83 6.84
C SER A 358 -6.13 -5.83 6.23
N PHE A 359 -6.05 -7.00 6.88
CA PHE A 359 -5.37 -8.21 6.44
C PHE A 359 -6.25 -9.44 6.75
N GLN A 360 -7.16 -9.78 5.84
CA GLN A 360 -8.13 -10.88 6.02
C GLN A 360 -8.69 -11.49 4.71
N PRO A 361 -8.00 -12.45 4.07
CA PRO A 361 -6.63 -12.87 4.29
C PRO A 361 -5.66 -12.09 3.42
N MET A 362 -4.38 -12.12 3.76
CA MET A 362 -3.30 -11.86 2.81
C MET A 362 -2.93 -13.19 2.11
N ASN A 363 -3.15 -13.27 0.80
CA ASN A 363 -3.00 -14.50 -0.01
C ASN A 363 -1.63 -14.64 -0.68
N GLY A 364 -0.78 -13.64 -0.59
CA GLY A 364 0.60 -13.66 -1.07
C GLY A 364 1.40 -12.56 -0.39
N ALA A 365 2.68 -12.43 -0.74
CA ALA A 365 3.60 -11.51 -0.08
C ALA A 365 4.70 -11.07 -1.07
N PRO A 366 5.46 -10.00 -0.79
CA PRO A 366 5.34 -9.12 0.37
C PRO A 366 4.35 -7.98 0.18
N TRP A 367 3.89 -7.41 1.29
CA TRP A 367 3.18 -6.12 1.31
C TRP A 367 4.03 -5.05 1.99
N TYR A 368 3.78 -3.80 1.61
CA TYR A 368 4.43 -2.62 2.15
C TYR A 368 3.36 -1.68 2.69
N VAL A 369 3.39 -1.39 3.98
CA VAL A 369 2.48 -0.44 4.64
C VAL A 369 3.34 0.65 5.26
N LEU A 370 3.47 1.78 4.58
CA LEU A 370 4.49 2.79 4.88
C LEU A 370 3.92 4.19 5.04
N TYR A 371 4.41 5.03 5.96
CA TYR A 371 4.03 6.47 5.99
C TYR A 371 2.53 6.78 6.17
N ASN A 372 1.70 5.80 6.59
CA ASN A 372 0.26 6.04 6.73
C ASN A 372 -0.04 6.71 8.08
N GLN A 373 -0.95 7.67 8.06
CA GLN A 373 -1.60 8.19 9.27
C GLN A 373 -2.97 7.54 9.39
N VAL A 374 -3.18 6.79 10.46
CA VAL A 374 -4.44 6.11 10.75
C VAL A 374 -4.95 6.51 12.12
N ALA A 375 -6.22 6.90 12.19
CA ALA A 375 -6.92 7.15 13.44
C ALA A 375 -8.29 6.45 13.43
N ALA A 376 -8.34 5.26 14.04
CA ALA A 376 -9.50 4.37 14.04
C ALA A 376 -10.23 4.41 15.40
N PRO A 377 -11.42 5.05 15.50
CA PRO A 377 -12.18 5.12 16.74
C PRO A 377 -12.96 3.83 17.06
N GLY A 378 -13.29 3.03 16.05
CA GLY A 378 -14.21 1.90 16.15
C GLY A 378 -13.63 0.61 16.72
N GLN A 379 -12.59 0.07 16.05
CA GLN A 379 -11.91 -1.16 16.45
C GLN A 379 -10.38 -0.97 16.42
N ASP A 380 -9.72 -1.42 15.35
CA ASP A 380 -8.26 -1.53 15.27
C ASP A 380 -7.68 -0.57 14.23
N ALA A 381 -6.48 -0.04 14.47
CA ALA A 381 -5.72 0.64 13.42
C ALA A 381 -5.32 -0.35 12.33
N LEU A 382 -4.99 -1.60 12.71
CA LEU A 382 -4.76 -2.71 11.80
C LEU A 382 -5.66 -3.91 12.16
N LYS A 383 -6.50 -4.33 11.22
CA LYS A 383 -7.33 -5.53 11.35
C LYS A 383 -6.52 -6.75 10.92
N LEU A 384 -6.19 -7.61 11.88
CA LEU A 384 -5.49 -8.87 11.61
C LEU A 384 -6.41 -10.04 11.98
N ARG A 385 -6.84 -10.84 10.99
CA ARG A 385 -7.83 -11.90 11.26
C ARG A 385 -7.49 -13.24 10.63
N ASP A 386 -6.95 -13.24 9.42
CA ASP A 386 -6.54 -14.47 8.74
C ASP A 386 -5.23 -14.25 7.98
N ARG A 387 -4.36 -15.28 7.99
CA ARG A 387 -3.18 -15.46 7.12
C ARG A 387 -2.42 -14.18 6.74
N THR A 388 -1.23 -13.98 7.32
CA THR A 388 -0.29 -12.93 6.92
C THR A 388 1.09 -13.52 6.62
N ASP A 389 1.78 -12.95 5.64
CA ASP A 389 3.20 -13.23 5.45
C ASP A 389 4.00 -12.02 4.99
N ARG A 390 5.26 -11.90 5.42
CA ARG A 390 6.23 -10.87 4.97
C ARG A 390 5.64 -9.50 4.63
N VAL A 391 5.43 -8.70 5.67
CA VAL A 391 5.01 -7.30 5.53
C VAL A 391 6.12 -6.38 6.04
N LEU A 392 6.48 -5.35 5.27
CA LEU A 392 7.22 -4.20 5.80
C LEU A 392 6.21 -3.16 6.26
N LEU A 393 6.09 -3.00 7.58
CA LEU A 393 5.31 -1.97 8.22
C LEU A 393 6.27 -0.94 8.80
N ALA A 394 6.38 0.23 8.17
CA ALA A 394 7.31 1.24 8.65
C ALA A 394 6.84 2.68 8.53
N HIS A 395 7.26 3.54 9.44
CA HIS A 395 6.88 4.95 9.44
C HIS A 395 5.36 5.17 9.48
N ASN A 396 4.57 4.37 10.18
CA ASN A 396 3.14 4.65 10.31
C ASN A 396 2.83 5.31 11.65
N THR A 397 1.89 6.25 11.68
CA THR A 397 1.27 6.74 12.92
C THR A 397 -0.09 6.07 13.06
N LEU A 398 -0.17 5.06 13.92
CA LEU A 398 -1.31 4.16 14.09
C LEU A 398 -2.01 4.44 15.43
N VAL A 399 -3.09 5.19 15.36
CA VAL A 399 -3.89 5.62 16.51
C VAL A 399 -5.19 4.82 16.56
N ALA A 400 -5.50 4.26 17.74
CA ALA A 400 -6.81 3.69 18.03
C ALA A 400 -7.26 4.10 19.43
N TRP A 401 -8.57 4.04 19.70
CA TRP A 401 -9.05 4.38 21.04
C TRP A 401 -8.83 3.26 22.04
N SER A 402 -9.01 2.01 21.63
CA SER A 402 -8.94 0.82 22.49
C SER A 402 -7.95 -0.21 21.96
N GLY A 403 -6.70 0.22 21.76
CA GLY A 403 -5.59 -0.63 21.31
C GLY A 403 -5.48 -0.71 19.79
N PRO A 404 -4.34 -0.31 19.18
CA PRO A 404 -4.13 -0.38 17.73
C PRO A 404 -4.31 -1.75 17.08
N VAL A 405 -4.08 -2.85 17.83
CA VAL A 405 -4.35 -4.22 17.38
C VAL A 405 -4.93 -5.03 18.55
N SER A 406 -6.24 -4.93 18.74
CA SER A 406 -6.96 -5.57 19.85
C SER A 406 -7.24 -7.06 19.62
N SER A 407 -7.13 -7.52 18.37
CA SER A 407 -7.36 -8.91 17.98
C SER A 407 -6.36 -9.39 16.92
N GLY A 408 -6.04 -10.69 16.92
CA GLY A 408 -5.18 -11.30 15.90
C GLY A 408 -3.73 -10.81 15.85
N SER A 409 -3.25 -10.06 16.83
CA SER A 409 -1.86 -9.57 16.88
C SER A 409 -0.78 -10.66 16.74
N GLY A 410 -1.09 -11.93 16.99
CA GLY A 410 -0.22 -13.08 16.67
C GLY A 410 0.21 -13.16 15.20
N TYR A 411 -0.51 -12.53 14.28
CA TYR A 411 -0.15 -12.40 12.86
C TYR A 411 1.01 -11.42 12.61
N LEU A 412 1.31 -10.53 13.56
CA LEU A 412 2.47 -9.62 13.49
C LEU A 412 3.80 -10.38 13.44
N ARG A 413 3.83 -11.67 13.82
CA ARG A 413 5.03 -12.50 13.76
C ARG A 413 5.61 -12.68 12.35
N SER A 414 4.86 -12.30 11.32
CA SER A 414 5.29 -12.30 9.93
C SER A 414 5.70 -10.91 9.42
N PHE A 415 5.75 -9.91 10.30
CA PHE A 415 6.05 -8.53 9.95
C PHE A 415 7.49 -8.17 10.29
N GLN A 416 8.05 -7.29 9.46
CA GLN A 416 9.08 -6.35 9.83
C GLN A 416 8.39 -5.03 10.21
N SER A 417 8.41 -4.68 11.50
CA SER A 417 7.81 -3.47 12.07
C SER A 417 8.91 -2.55 12.58
N ASN A 418 9.13 -1.42 11.90
CA ASN A 418 10.17 -0.45 12.27
C ASN A 418 9.70 0.99 12.11
N ASN A 419 10.15 1.88 12.98
CA ASN A 419 9.88 3.32 12.90
C ASN A 419 8.39 3.70 13.00
N ASN A 420 7.52 2.85 13.55
CA ASN A 420 6.09 3.18 13.69
C ASN A 420 5.80 3.82 15.05
N LEU A 421 4.72 4.60 15.12
CA LEU A 421 4.10 5.04 16.36
C LEU A 421 2.78 4.31 16.56
N TRP A 422 2.66 3.57 17.65
CA TRP A 422 1.47 2.83 18.06
C TRP A 422 0.83 3.48 19.29
N ILE A 423 -0.37 4.03 19.12
CA ILE A 423 -0.99 4.89 20.14
C ILE A 423 -2.39 4.39 20.48
N SER A 424 -2.60 4.04 21.74
CA SER A 424 -3.93 3.84 22.33
C SER A 424 -4.34 5.07 23.12
N ILE A 425 -5.42 5.74 22.72
CA ILE A 425 -5.92 6.94 23.41
C ILE A 425 -6.52 6.62 24.79
N GLN A 426 -7.19 5.48 24.92
CA GLN A 426 -7.71 4.99 26.20
C GLN A 426 -6.80 3.89 26.78
N PRO A 427 -6.85 3.66 28.11
CA PRO A 427 -6.03 2.64 28.74
C PRO A 427 -6.32 1.22 28.20
N ARG A 428 -5.39 0.69 27.40
CA ARG A 428 -5.50 -0.62 26.75
C ARG A 428 -4.14 -1.15 26.31
N TYR A 429 -4.00 -2.47 26.12
CA TYR A 429 -2.82 -3.02 25.44
C TYR A 429 -2.69 -2.42 24.04
N ILE A 430 -1.45 -2.20 23.59
CA ILE A 430 -1.17 -1.87 22.20
C ILE A 430 -1.52 -3.04 21.30
N TRP A 431 -0.98 -4.20 21.64
CA TRP A 431 -1.24 -5.47 20.97
C TRP A 431 -1.82 -6.47 21.97
N GLU A 432 -2.96 -7.05 21.63
CA GLU A 432 -3.56 -8.15 22.38
C GLU A 432 -3.57 -9.46 21.60
N GLN A 433 -2.82 -10.42 22.11
CA GLN A 433 -2.81 -11.83 21.70
C GLN A 433 -3.21 -12.70 22.89
N GLY A 434 -4.39 -13.34 22.79
CA GLY A 434 -4.89 -14.24 23.82
C GLY A 434 -4.13 -15.57 23.91
N SER A 435 -3.83 -16.20 22.78
CA SER A 435 -3.15 -17.51 22.68
C SER A 435 -2.49 -17.65 21.29
N GLY A 436 -1.59 -18.61 21.11
CA GLY A 436 -0.96 -18.92 19.82
C GLY A 436 0.57 -19.01 19.83
N SER A 437 1.16 -19.18 18.65
CA SER A 437 2.62 -19.29 18.45
C SER A 437 3.32 -17.95 18.66
N GLY A 438 4.57 -18.00 19.14
CA GLY A 438 5.38 -16.83 19.47
C GLY A 438 6.07 -16.26 18.23
N VAL A 439 7.17 -15.56 18.46
CA VAL A 439 8.05 -15.08 17.38
C VAL A 439 8.55 -16.26 16.53
N ASN A 440 8.90 -15.98 15.28
CA ASN A 440 9.52 -16.96 14.38
C ASN A 440 10.61 -16.29 13.54
N TRP A 441 11.23 -17.05 12.63
CA TRP A 441 12.35 -16.57 11.79
C TRP A 441 12.02 -15.37 10.88
N LYS A 442 10.73 -15.07 10.68
CA LYS A 442 10.25 -13.91 9.92
C LYS A 442 10.10 -12.65 10.77
N THR A 443 10.03 -12.79 12.09
CA THR A 443 9.70 -11.70 13.01
C THR A 443 10.86 -10.71 13.14
N ASN A 444 10.59 -9.44 12.86
CA ASN A 444 11.48 -8.33 13.16
C ASN A 444 10.64 -7.17 13.68
N TRP A 445 10.63 -6.95 14.99
CA TRP A 445 10.02 -5.77 15.58
C TRP A 445 11.09 -5.01 16.34
N ASP A 446 11.41 -3.81 15.88
CA ASP A 446 12.40 -2.98 16.54
C ASP A 446 12.24 -1.52 16.13
N TYR A 447 12.75 -0.58 16.93
CA TYR A 447 12.67 0.86 16.64
C TYR A 447 11.22 1.37 16.46
N ASP A 448 10.25 0.76 17.13
CA ASP A 448 8.87 1.28 17.20
C ASP A 448 8.65 2.09 18.49
N GLY A 449 7.79 3.11 18.42
CA GLY A 449 7.31 3.89 19.56
C GLY A 449 5.92 3.46 20.02
N TYR A 450 5.71 3.38 21.34
CA TYR A 450 4.48 2.85 21.93
C TYR A 450 3.88 3.77 23.00
N GLU A 451 2.55 3.88 23.03
CA GLU A 451 1.79 4.61 24.06
C GLU A 451 0.44 3.94 24.36
N TRP A 452 0.29 3.42 25.59
CA TRP A 452 -0.84 2.62 26.06
C TRP A 452 -1.68 3.31 27.15
N SER A 453 -1.57 4.64 27.27
CA SER A 453 -2.35 5.52 28.13
C SER A 453 -2.42 5.07 29.59
N ASN A 454 -1.25 4.79 30.17
CA ASN A 454 -1.09 4.37 31.57
C ASN A 454 -1.85 3.10 31.97
N TYR A 455 -2.26 2.27 31.01
CA TYR A 455 -2.74 0.94 31.32
C TYR A 455 -1.64 0.12 32.03
N PRO A 456 -1.96 -0.78 32.98
CA PRO A 456 -0.91 -1.52 33.72
C PRO A 456 -0.04 -2.45 32.87
N TYR A 457 -0.42 -2.68 31.61
CA TYR A 457 0.24 -3.62 30.72
C TYR A 457 0.29 -3.07 29.30
N ALA A 458 1.48 -2.78 28.77
CA ALA A 458 1.64 -2.34 27.38
C ALA A 458 1.18 -3.41 26.37
N PHE A 459 1.43 -4.69 26.66
CA PHE A 459 1.16 -5.79 25.74
C PHE A 459 0.47 -6.96 26.43
N LYS A 460 -0.34 -7.70 25.68
CA LYS A 460 -0.70 -9.06 26.02
C LYS A 460 -0.22 -9.97 24.91
N TRP A 461 0.74 -10.84 25.18
CA TRP A 461 1.37 -11.69 24.18
C TRP A 461 1.39 -13.14 24.66
N GLN A 462 0.93 -14.07 23.81
CA GLN A 462 0.73 -15.48 24.15
C GLN A 462 0.00 -15.69 25.49
N GLY A 463 -1.01 -14.86 25.77
CA GLY A 463 -1.78 -14.90 27.01
C GLY A 463 -1.06 -14.30 28.23
N GLN A 464 0.22 -13.95 28.13
CA GLN A 464 0.97 -13.25 29.16
C GLN A 464 0.68 -11.76 29.12
N ARG A 465 0.47 -11.14 30.29
CA ARG A 465 0.33 -9.68 30.42
C ARG A 465 1.69 -9.09 30.74
N LEU A 466 2.18 -8.24 29.85
CA LEU A 466 3.54 -7.69 29.88
C LEU A 466 3.43 -6.20 30.19
N THR A 467 4.09 -5.78 31.26
CA THR A 467 3.91 -4.44 31.87
C THR A 467 4.33 -3.31 30.94
N ASP A 468 5.43 -3.51 30.22
CA ASP A 468 6.13 -2.48 29.45
C ASP A 468 7.00 -3.11 28.34
N ILE A 469 7.76 -2.27 27.64
CA ILE A 469 8.67 -2.67 26.57
C ILE A 469 9.79 -3.59 27.10
N PRO A 470 10.48 -3.31 28.24
CA PRO A 470 11.45 -4.25 28.80
C PRO A 470 10.89 -5.64 29.10
N ALA A 471 9.67 -5.74 29.65
CA ALA A 471 9.03 -7.04 29.86
C ALA A 471 8.73 -7.75 28.54
N PHE A 472 8.28 -7.01 27.51
CA PHE A 472 8.05 -7.55 26.18
C PHE A 472 9.33 -8.04 25.49
N GLN A 473 10.41 -7.25 25.57
CA GLN A 473 11.72 -7.60 25.07
C GLN A 473 12.28 -8.84 25.78
N ALA A 474 12.21 -8.90 27.11
CA ALA A 474 12.66 -10.07 27.86
C ALA A 474 11.89 -11.35 27.50
N PHE A 475 10.60 -11.21 27.15
CA PHE A 475 9.75 -12.34 26.77
C PHE A 475 9.95 -12.80 25.32
N THR A 476 10.16 -11.87 24.39
CA THR A 476 10.15 -12.16 22.94
C THR A 476 11.54 -12.12 22.29
N GLY A 477 12.50 -11.43 22.90
CA GLY A 477 13.79 -11.08 22.30
C GLY A 477 13.69 -9.97 21.24
N GLN A 478 12.53 -9.34 21.07
CA GLN A 478 12.29 -8.26 20.09
C GLN A 478 12.24 -6.88 20.78
N ALA A 479 12.07 -5.81 20.00
CA ALA A 479 11.84 -4.44 20.48
C ALA A 479 13.02 -3.88 21.31
N ALA A 480 14.26 -4.18 20.92
CA ALA A 480 15.46 -3.83 21.68
C ALA A 480 15.76 -2.32 21.72
N ASN A 481 15.34 -1.59 20.69
CA ASN A 481 15.51 -0.15 20.51
C ASN A 481 14.15 0.58 20.49
N SER A 482 13.06 -0.12 20.81
CA SER A 482 11.74 0.49 20.92
C SER A 482 11.63 1.40 22.13
N ILE A 483 10.80 2.43 22.01
CA ILE A 483 10.64 3.46 23.04
C ILE A 483 9.19 3.64 23.47
N LYS A 484 9.00 4.09 24.72
CA LYS A 484 7.72 4.65 25.15
C LYS A 484 7.69 6.13 24.75
N ILE A 485 6.59 6.58 24.18
CA ILE A 485 6.30 8.00 23.93
C ILE A 485 5.13 8.45 24.81
N ASP A 486 4.95 9.77 24.97
CA ASP A 486 3.76 10.37 25.56
C ASP A 486 3.06 11.21 24.51
N TYR A 487 1.93 10.73 23.98
CA TYR A 487 1.26 11.40 22.87
C TYR A 487 0.78 12.82 23.23
N THR A 488 0.58 13.13 24.51
CA THR A 488 0.09 14.45 24.96
C THR A 488 1.17 15.53 24.90
N THR A 489 2.44 15.14 24.86
CA THR A 489 3.59 16.06 24.79
C THR A 489 4.44 15.86 23.54
N CYS A 490 4.38 14.67 22.93
CA CYS A 490 5.19 14.27 21.79
C CYS A 490 4.76 14.92 20.47
N PHE A 491 3.50 15.35 20.35
CA PHE A 491 2.98 15.93 19.11
C PHE A 491 2.84 17.45 19.20
N ALA A 492 3.21 18.14 18.12
CA ALA A 492 2.89 19.55 17.90
C ALA A 492 1.46 19.74 17.39
N SER A 493 0.95 18.75 16.65
CA SER A 493 -0.44 18.68 16.20
C SER A 493 -0.98 17.26 16.45
N PHE A 494 -2.04 17.16 17.23
CA PHE A 494 -2.72 15.90 17.54
C PHE A 494 -4.15 16.20 18.03
N ASP A 495 -5.08 16.32 17.09
CA ASP A 495 -6.50 16.59 17.33
C ASP A 495 -7.31 15.30 17.22
N VAL A 496 -7.11 14.41 18.19
CA VAL A 496 -7.82 13.13 18.32
C VAL A 496 -8.56 13.15 19.65
N ALA A 497 -9.84 13.53 19.61
CA ALA A 497 -10.63 13.80 20.81
C ALA A 497 -11.08 12.53 21.56
N ASN A 498 -11.22 12.58 22.88
CA ASN A 498 -11.75 11.48 23.71
C ASN A 498 -12.98 12.01 24.47
N PRO A 499 -14.15 11.33 24.50
CA PRO A 499 -14.45 9.95 24.04
C PRO A 499 -14.73 9.80 22.53
N PRO A 500 -14.64 8.56 21.99
CA PRO A 500 -15.06 8.23 20.63
C PRO A 500 -16.59 7.99 20.57
N PRO A 501 -17.20 8.02 19.38
CA PRO A 501 -16.64 8.51 18.12
C PRO A 501 -16.70 10.05 18.10
N ALA A 502 -15.55 10.70 17.94
CA ALA A 502 -15.47 12.14 17.72
C ALA A 502 -15.00 12.39 16.29
N THR A 503 -15.55 13.42 15.63
CA THR A 503 -15.04 13.84 14.32
C THR A 503 -13.59 14.25 14.46
N ILE A 504 -12.72 13.64 13.67
CA ILE A 504 -11.29 13.97 13.61
C ILE A 504 -11.14 14.97 12.46
N PRO A 505 -10.73 16.21 12.73
CA PRO A 505 -10.51 17.17 11.65
C PRO A 505 -9.35 16.73 10.77
N PHE A 506 -9.37 17.19 9.52
CA PHE A 506 -8.24 17.03 8.62
C PHE A 506 -7.00 17.70 9.23
N GLN A 507 -5.98 16.88 9.47
CA GLN A 507 -4.73 17.29 10.10
C GLN A 507 -3.57 16.39 9.65
N HIS A 508 -2.36 16.85 9.94
CA HIS A 508 -1.15 16.05 9.98
C HIS A 508 -0.72 15.92 11.44
N MET A 509 -0.60 14.69 11.94
CA MET A 509 -0.15 14.40 13.30
C MET A 509 1.37 14.54 13.40
N THR A 510 1.87 15.77 13.47
CA THR A 510 3.30 16.08 13.45
C THR A 510 3.94 16.07 14.83
N LEU A 511 5.16 15.58 14.92
CA LEU A 511 5.95 15.58 16.16
C LEU A 511 6.27 17.00 16.65
N ASN A 512 6.40 17.12 17.97
CA ASN A 512 7.03 18.24 18.64
C ASN A 512 8.56 18.05 18.59
N PRO A 513 9.37 19.09 18.32
CA PRO A 513 10.83 18.99 18.33
C PRO A 513 11.45 18.42 19.62
N SER A 514 10.75 18.50 20.76
CA SER A 514 11.23 17.90 22.01
C SER A 514 10.83 16.44 22.22
N CYS A 515 10.07 15.83 21.30
CA CYS A 515 9.68 14.44 21.45
C CYS A 515 10.89 13.51 21.32
N ASN A 516 10.93 12.47 22.14
CA ASN A 516 11.92 11.39 22.04
C ASN A 516 11.72 10.45 20.84
N ALA A 517 10.68 10.66 20.02
CA ALA A 517 10.48 10.01 18.74
C ALA A 517 11.25 10.68 17.58
N VAL A 518 11.78 11.88 17.79
CA VAL A 518 12.64 12.58 16.83
C VAL A 518 14.03 11.94 16.86
N ASP A 519 14.64 11.71 15.69
CA ASP A 519 15.94 11.04 15.52
C ASP A 519 16.04 9.65 16.18
N ALA A 520 14.91 8.94 16.30
CA ALA A 520 14.82 7.70 17.08
C ALA A 520 14.65 6.43 16.23
N GLY A 521 14.51 6.56 14.91
CA GLY A 521 14.32 5.45 14.00
C GLY A 521 15.62 4.86 13.45
N ILE A 522 15.45 3.86 12.58
CA ILE A 522 16.50 3.17 11.83
C ILE A 522 16.44 3.56 10.34
N PRO A 523 17.58 3.84 9.68
CA PRO A 523 17.65 3.94 8.23
C PRO A 523 17.25 2.62 7.55
N LEU A 524 16.28 2.71 6.64
CA LEU A 524 15.79 1.65 5.78
C LEU A 524 16.09 2.04 4.34
N ALA A 525 17.09 1.40 3.73
CA ALA A 525 17.51 1.61 2.35
C ALA A 525 16.30 1.70 1.39
N ASN A 526 16.30 2.73 0.52
CA ASN A 526 15.25 3.07 -0.44
C ASN A 526 13.90 3.52 0.17
N ILE A 527 13.68 3.36 1.48
CA ILE A 527 12.42 3.74 2.13
C ILE A 527 12.50 5.15 2.70
N ASN A 528 13.52 5.45 3.50
CA ASN A 528 13.58 6.70 4.28
C ASN A 528 14.87 7.49 4.06
N ASN A 529 15.53 7.35 2.91
CA ASN A 529 16.85 7.97 2.65
C ASN A 529 16.91 9.51 2.77
N GLY A 530 15.77 10.20 2.88
CA GLY A 530 15.66 11.67 2.89
C GLY A 530 15.47 12.32 4.27
N TYR A 531 15.62 11.58 5.38
CA TYR A 531 15.47 12.16 6.72
C TYR A 531 16.51 13.25 7.01
N THR A 532 16.17 14.14 7.95
CA THR A 532 17.10 15.16 8.47
C THR A 532 17.49 14.81 9.90
N GLY A 533 18.67 15.25 10.35
CA GLY A 533 19.15 14.94 11.70
C GLY A 533 20.09 13.75 11.73
N ASN A 534 20.12 13.05 12.87
CA ASN A 534 21.01 11.91 13.11
C ASN A 534 20.41 10.58 12.63
N ALA A 535 19.09 10.48 12.61
CA ALA A 535 18.33 9.28 12.27
C ALA A 535 16.91 9.69 11.81
N PRO A 536 16.17 8.82 11.13
CA PRO A 536 14.80 9.13 10.76
C PRO A 536 13.89 9.20 11.99
N ASP A 537 12.87 10.05 11.93
CA ASP A 537 11.85 10.15 12.98
C ASP A 537 10.90 8.94 12.98
N LEU A 538 10.34 8.60 14.14
CA LEU A 538 9.27 7.61 14.21
C LEU A 538 7.94 8.20 13.72
N GLY A 539 7.12 7.37 13.09
CA GLY A 539 5.79 7.73 12.62
C GLY A 539 5.76 8.23 11.18
N ALA A 540 4.61 8.78 10.78
CA ALA A 540 4.30 9.12 9.39
C ALA A 540 5.02 10.33 8.81
N TYR A 541 5.58 11.21 9.66
CA TYR A 541 6.16 12.47 9.21
C TYR A 541 7.48 12.77 9.90
N GLU A 542 8.48 13.12 9.09
CA GLU A 542 9.73 13.72 9.54
C GLU A 542 9.48 15.15 10.05
N LEU A 543 10.10 15.51 11.17
CA LEU A 543 10.05 16.84 11.74
C LEU A 543 10.66 17.85 10.77
N ASN A 544 9.93 18.91 10.47
CA ASN A 544 10.27 19.93 9.46
C ASN A 544 10.40 19.39 8.02
N GLY A 545 10.05 18.12 7.79
CA GLY A 545 9.91 17.56 6.45
C GLY A 545 8.71 18.14 5.72
N GLN A 546 8.65 17.92 4.41
CA GLN A 546 7.49 18.29 3.62
C GLN A 546 6.28 17.42 4.03
N LEU A 547 5.16 18.06 4.32
CA LEU A 547 3.92 17.34 4.63
C LEU A 547 3.29 16.81 3.33
N PRO A 548 2.86 15.54 3.30
CA PRO A 548 2.25 14.96 2.11
C PRO A 548 0.89 15.60 1.82
N GLN A 549 0.59 15.73 0.53
CA GLN A 549 -0.75 16.06 0.05
C GLN A 549 -1.66 14.82 0.15
N TYR A 550 -2.83 15.00 0.76
CA TYR A 550 -3.89 13.99 0.80
C TYR A 550 -5.08 14.41 -0.05
N GLY A 551 -5.70 13.45 -0.74
CA GLY A 551 -6.85 13.73 -1.59
C GLY A 551 -6.50 14.57 -2.82
N PRO A 552 -7.52 15.05 -3.57
CA PRO A 552 -7.32 15.62 -4.89
C PRO A 552 -6.37 16.81 -4.89
N ARG A 553 -5.37 16.75 -5.77
CA ARG A 553 -4.39 17.81 -5.94
C ARG A 553 -5.02 18.98 -6.68
N THR A 554 -4.60 20.20 -6.35
CA THR A 554 -5.05 21.41 -7.06
C THR A 554 -4.55 21.45 -8.51
N ILE A 555 -3.37 20.91 -8.78
CA ILE A 555 -2.76 20.78 -10.11
C ILE A 555 -2.41 19.30 -10.34
N LEU A 556 -2.84 18.72 -11.47
CA LEU A 556 -2.31 17.44 -11.92
C LEU A 556 -0.88 17.72 -12.41
N PRO A 557 0.16 17.06 -11.86
CA PRO A 557 1.51 17.27 -12.35
C PRO A 557 1.67 16.60 -13.72
N ASP A 558 1.22 17.29 -14.76
CA ASP A 558 2.09 17.49 -15.91
C ASP A 558 2.94 18.70 -15.53
N LEU A 559 4.26 18.52 -15.40
CA LEU A 559 5.27 19.47 -14.91
C LEU A 559 5.49 19.46 -13.37
N ILE A 560 6.77 19.33 -12.99
CA ILE A 560 7.37 19.35 -11.64
C ILE A 560 7.00 18.11 -10.78
N PHE A 561 7.88 17.17 -10.40
CA PHE A 561 9.21 17.28 -9.80
C PHE A 561 10.09 16.06 -10.11
N ALA A 562 11.37 16.36 -10.38
CA ALA A 562 12.47 15.41 -10.41
C ALA A 562 13.13 15.40 -9.02
N SER A 563 12.56 14.63 -8.08
CA SER A 563 13.20 14.31 -6.80
C SER A 563 12.39 13.19 -6.14
N SER A 564 13.08 12.10 -5.84
CA SER A 564 12.67 11.12 -4.83
C SER A 564 12.19 11.86 -3.58
N PHE A 565 10.98 11.55 -3.08
CA PHE A 565 10.41 12.06 -1.82
C PHE A 565 11.00 13.42 -1.38
N GLU A 566 10.43 14.51 -1.92
CA GLU A 566 10.56 15.82 -1.25
C GLU A 566 9.74 15.84 0.03
#